data_AF-X1JM57-F1
#
_entry.id   AF-X1JM57-F1
#
_cell.length_a   1.000
_cell.length_b   1.000
_cell.length_c   1.000
_cell.angle_alpha   90.00
_cell.angle_beta   90.00
_cell.angle_gamma   90.00
#
_symmetry.space_group_name_H-M   'P 1'
#
loop_
_entity.id
_entity.type
_entity.pdbx_description
1 polymer ?
#
loop_
_entity_poly.entity_id
_entity_poly.type
_entity_poly.pdbx_seq_one_letter_code
_entity_poly.pdbx_strand_id
1 'polypeptide(L)'
;MAATCIARSWASLLNSSVCADYAGMLGTLLNALALQDALERGGVTTRTQSALTVQAVAEPYIRRRAVRHLEKGRVVIFACGTGNPYMTTDTAAALRAIEIGAEVLLMAKHEVDGVYDADPLKNPNAKKFESISHSDALKLRLKVMDATALSLCMEHNLPIIVFNVGDPQSIVRAVAGEVIGTIVTS
;
A
#
# COMPACT_ATOMS: atom_id res chain seq x y z
N MET A 1 -15.63 12.02 -4.37
CA MET A 1 -15.88 12.38 -5.79
C MET A 1 -15.22 13.70 -6.21
N ALA A 2 -15.23 14.77 -5.41
CA ALA A 2 -14.62 16.06 -5.82
C ALA A 2 -13.09 16.00 -5.98
N ALA A 3 -12.36 15.28 -5.13
CA ALA A 3 -10.89 15.17 -5.22
C ALA A 3 -10.40 14.39 -6.46
N THR A 4 -11.20 13.43 -6.95
CA THR A 4 -10.84 12.56 -8.07
C THR A 4 -11.01 13.24 -9.43
N CYS A 5 -11.99 14.15 -9.57
CA CYS A 5 -12.18 14.94 -10.79
C CYS A 5 -11.05 15.97 -11.01
N ILE A 6 -10.49 16.53 -9.94
CA ILE A 6 -9.43 17.54 -10.05
C ILE A 6 -8.12 16.90 -10.51
N ALA A 7 -7.75 15.72 -9.99
CA ALA A 7 -6.47 15.08 -10.32
C ALA A 7 -6.24 14.83 -11.83
N ARG A 8 -7.30 14.51 -12.61
CA ARG A 8 -7.17 14.28 -14.06
C ARG A 8 -6.86 15.55 -14.86
N SER A 9 -7.32 16.72 -14.40
CA SER A 9 -7.08 18.01 -15.08
C SER A 9 -5.65 18.53 -14.89
N TRP A 10 -4.94 18.08 -13.85
CA TRP A 10 -3.60 18.58 -13.52
C TRP A 10 -2.50 17.75 -14.17
N ALA A 11 -2.77 16.46 -14.43
CA ALA A 11 -1.81 15.56 -15.07
C ALA A 11 -1.34 16.07 -16.45
N SER A 12 -2.22 16.73 -17.22
CA SER A 12 -1.87 17.33 -18.52
C SER A 12 -1.11 18.66 -18.43
N LEU A 13 -1.05 19.28 -17.24
CA LEU A 13 -0.36 20.55 -17.00
C LEU A 13 1.04 20.36 -16.39
N LEU A 14 1.33 19.17 -15.86
CA LEU A 14 2.59 18.82 -15.22
C LEU A 14 3.56 18.22 -16.24
N ASN A 15 4.38 19.06 -16.86
CA ASN A 15 5.35 18.63 -17.88
C ASN A 15 6.61 17.94 -17.31
N SER A 16 6.78 17.92 -15.99
CA SER A 16 7.91 17.27 -15.31
C SER A 16 7.40 16.06 -14.52
N SER A 17 7.99 14.89 -14.78
CA SER A 17 7.71 13.65 -14.04
C SER A 17 7.91 13.83 -12.53
N VAL A 18 8.90 14.63 -12.13
CA VAL A 18 9.17 14.95 -10.72
C VAL A 18 8.01 15.74 -10.08
N CYS A 19 7.47 16.73 -10.79
CA CYS A 19 6.33 17.50 -10.27
C CYS A 19 5.06 16.65 -10.20
N ALA A 20 4.86 15.74 -11.15
CA ALA A 20 3.76 14.78 -11.12
C ALA A 20 3.85 13.84 -9.90
N ASP A 21 5.04 13.34 -9.58
CA ASP A 21 5.24 12.49 -8.41
C ASP A 21 4.98 13.26 -7.10
N TYR A 22 5.48 14.50 -6.97
CA TYR A 22 5.17 15.32 -5.79
C TYR A 22 3.68 15.63 -5.66
N ALA A 23 2.99 15.93 -6.75
CA ALA A 23 1.54 16.11 -6.74
C ALA A 23 0.82 14.82 -6.31
N GLY A 24 1.28 13.66 -6.78
CA GLY A 24 0.80 12.34 -6.34
C GLY A 24 1.01 12.12 -4.85
N MET A 25 2.21 12.41 -4.32
CA MET A 25 2.53 12.31 -2.89
C MET A 25 1.61 13.20 -2.04
N LEU A 26 1.38 14.45 -2.45
CA LEU A 26 0.42 15.33 -1.76
C LEU A 26 -1.01 14.80 -1.85
N GLY A 27 -1.39 14.18 -2.96
CA GLY A 27 -2.66 13.45 -3.08
C GLY A 27 -2.80 12.34 -2.03
N THR A 28 -1.74 11.57 -1.77
CA THR A 28 -1.76 10.56 -0.68
C THR A 28 -1.91 11.19 0.70
N LEU A 29 -1.35 12.40 0.92
CA LEU A 29 -1.53 13.12 2.18
C LEU A 29 -2.97 13.56 2.39
N LEU A 30 -3.64 14.06 1.34
CA LEU A 30 -5.08 14.40 1.41
C LEU A 30 -5.93 13.17 1.75
N ASN A 31 -5.63 12.02 1.12
CA ASN A 31 -6.31 10.76 1.44
C ASN A 31 -6.04 10.30 2.87
N ALA A 32 -4.82 10.47 3.37
CA ALA A 32 -4.45 10.11 4.74
C ALA A 32 -5.23 10.94 5.77
N LEU A 33 -5.39 12.24 5.54
CA LEU A 33 -6.20 13.11 6.41
C LEU A 33 -7.68 12.69 6.41
N ALA A 34 -8.23 12.37 5.24
CA ALA A 34 -9.61 11.90 5.13
C ALA A 34 -9.82 10.55 5.86
N LEU A 35 -8.85 9.63 5.73
CA LEU A 35 -8.87 8.35 6.43
C LEU A 35 -8.71 8.53 7.95
N GLN A 36 -7.83 9.44 8.38
CA GLN A 36 -7.64 9.77 9.79
C GLN A 36 -8.96 10.23 10.42
N ASP A 37 -9.62 11.22 9.81
CA ASP A 37 -10.90 11.75 10.30
C ASP A 37 -12.01 10.69 10.31
N ALA A 38 -12.08 9.84 9.29
CA ALA A 38 -13.05 8.74 9.25
C ALA A 38 -12.83 7.73 10.40
N LEU A 39 -11.57 7.38 10.69
CA LEU A 39 -11.22 6.47 11.79
C LEU A 39 -11.45 7.11 13.16
N GLU A 40 -11.11 8.39 13.33
CA GLU A 40 -11.31 9.12 14.58
C GLU A 40 -12.79 9.30 14.90
N ARG A 41 -13.65 9.53 13.90
CA ARG A 41 -15.11 9.49 14.08
C ARG A 41 -15.64 8.13 14.53
N GLY A 42 -14.92 7.05 14.20
CA GLY A 42 -15.18 5.69 14.70
C GLY A 42 -14.55 5.39 16.07
N GLY A 43 -13.96 6.38 16.75
CA GLY A 43 -13.31 6.20 18.06
C GLY A 43 -11.91 5.59 18.01
N VAL A 44 -11.33 5.41 16.82
CA VAL A 44 -9.98 4.85 16.65
C VAL A 44 -8.96 5.96 16.81
N THR A 45 -8.00 5.80 17.74
CA THR A 45 -6.90 6.76 17.87
C THR A 45 -5.90 6.57 16.75
N THR A 46 -5.70 7.60 15.92
CA THR A 46 -4.87 7.51 14.72
C THR A 46 -3.75 8.55 14.69
N ARG A 47 -2.70 8.31 13.91
CA ARG A 47 -1.62 9.28 13.67
C ARG A 47 -1.16 9.22 12.23
N THR A 48 -1.23 10.36 11.54
CA THR A 48 -0.68 10.50 10.19
C THR A 48 0.78 10.93 10.24
N GLN A 49 1.65 10.15 9.58
CA GLN A 49 3.05 10.48 9.39
C GLN A 49 3.38 10.61 7.90
N SER A 50 4.08 11.67 7.54
CA SER A 50 4.40 11.99 6.14
C SER A 50 5.90 11.88 5.86
N ALA A 51 6.27 11.31 4.72
CA ALA A 51 7.65 11.31 4.24
C ALA A 51 8.14 12.72 3.87
N LEU A 52 7.24 13.57 3.36
CA LEU A 52 7.51 14.99 3.15
C LEU A 52 7.10 15.79 4.37
N THR A 53 7.94 16.73 4.79
CA THR A 53 7.62 17.59 5.94
C THR A 53 6.58 18.63 5.54
N VAL A 54 5.35 18.46 6.04
CA VAL A 54 4.25 19.42 5.86
C VAL A 54 3.86 19.94 7.24
N GLN A 55 4.41 21.09 7.61
CA GLN A 55 4.21 21.68 8.94
C GLN A 55 2.71 21.91 9.22
N ALA A 56 2.33 21.72 10.49
CA ALA A 56 0.96 21.82 10.99
C ALA A 56 -0.06 20.78 10.46
N VAL A 57 0.27 19.99 9.42
CA VAL A 57 -0.67 19.04 8.80
C VAL A 57 -0.45 17.60 9.26
N ALA A 58 0.79 17.11 9.23
CA ALA A 58 1.12 15.75 9.62
C ALA A 58 2.48 15.68 10.32
N GLU A 59 2.68 14.65 11.15
CA GLU A 59 3.99 14.43 11.76
C GLU A 59 5.00 14.03 10.67
N PRO A 60 6.26 14.50 10.71
CA PRO A 60 7.30 13.92 9.86
C PRO A 60 7.48 12.44 10.24
N TYR A 61 7.69 11.58 9.24
CA TYR A 61 7.98 10.17 9.49
C TYR A 61 9.28 10.02 10.27
N ILE A 62 9.16 9.38 11.45
CA ILE A 62 10.29 8.98 12.28
C ILE A 62 10.01 7.56 12.73
N ARG A 63 10.77 6.58 12.24
CA ARG A 63 10.61 5.15 12.53
C ARG A 63 10.32 4.86 14.00
N ARG A 64 11.15 5.37 14.91
CA ARG A 64 10.99 5.15 16.36
C ARG A 64 9.66 5.69 16.91
N ARG A 65 9.16 6.79 16.33
CA ARG A 65 7.86 7.37 16.72
C ARG A 65 6.70 6.54 16.15
N ALA A 66 6.80 6.07 14.90
CA ALA A 66 5.83 5.18 14.30
C ALA A 66 5.64 3.92 15.14
N VAL A 67 6.74 3.23 15.46
CA VAL A 67 6.74 2.03 16.32
C VAL A 67 6.12 2.35 17.69
N ARG A 68 6.48 3.48 18.31
CA ARG A 68 5.91 3.90 19.60
C ARG A 68 4.40 4.17 19.54
N HIS A 69 3.87 4.62 18.40
CA HIS A 69 2.41 4.77 18.22
C HIS A 69 1.74 3.40 18.09
N LEU A 70 2.34 2.47 17.33
CA LEU A 70 1.85 1.09 17.18
C LEU A 70 1.83 0.34 18.53
N GLU A 71 2.89 0.45 19.33
CA GLU A 71 2.95 -0.11 20.70
C GLU A 71 1.82 0.39 21.62
N LYS A 72 1.28 1.57 21.34
CA LYS A 72 0.17 2.17 22.10
C LYS A 72 -1.21 1.81 21.53
N GLY A 73 -1.28 0.89 20.57
CA GLY A 73 -2.52 0.49 19.91
C GLY A 73 -3.12 1.55 19.00
N ARG A 74 -2.31 2.48 18.48
CA ARG A 74 -2.78 3.52 17.54
C ARG A 74 -2.62 3.05 16.11
N VAL A 75 -3.57 3.41 15.25
CA VAL A 75 -3.40 3.23 13.80
C VAL A 75 -2.46 4.31 13.28
N VAL A 76 -1.41 3.91 12.56
CA VAL A 76 -0.46 4.84 11.94
C VAL A 76 -0.70 4.85 10.44
N ILE A 77 -0.95 6.03 9.88
CA ILE A 77 -1.18 6.24 8.45
C ILE A 77 0.08 6.87 7.85
N PHE A 78 0.71 6.19 6.88
CA PHE A 78 1.88 6.71 6.19
C PHE A 78 1.47 7.44 4.90
N ALA A 79 1.92 8.68 4.74
CA ALA A 79 1.63 9.54 3.60
C ALA A 79 2.92 9.97 2.87
N CYS A 80 2.74 10.46 1.65
CA CYS A 80 3.79 10.91 0.73
C CYS A 80 4.79 9.82 0.30
N GLY A 81 4.41 8.54 0.38
CA GLY A 81 5.22 7.41 -0.10
C GLY A 81 6.61 7.36 0.55
N THR A 82 7.65 7.22 -0.27
CA THR A 82 9.06 7.27 0.17
C THR A 82 9.58 8.70 0.34
N GLY A 83 8.83 9.71 -0.15
CA GLY A 83 9.27 11.10 -0.26
C GLY A 83 10.16 11.40 -1.46
N ASN A 84 10.46 10.40 -2.30
CA ASN A 84 11.34 10.53 -3.46
C ASN A 84 10.57 10.30 -4.77
N PRO A 85 10.76 11.17 -5.79
CA PRO A 85 10.25 10.92 -7.14
C PRO A 85 10.72 9.57 -7.71
N TYR A 86 10.01 9.08 -8.73
CA TYR A 86 10.24 7.80 -9.41
C TYR A 86 10.01 6.54 -8.56
N MET A 87 9.47 6.70 -7.34
CA MET A 87 9.12 5.60 -6.45
C MET A 87 7.62 5.34 -6.46
N THR A 88 7.24 4.07 -6.49
CA THR A 88 5.84 3.65 -6.43
C THR A 88 5.31 3.64 -5.00
N THR A 89 4.00 3.62 -4.85
CA THR A 89 3.34 3.42 -3.55
C THR A 89 3.61 2.02 -2.99
N ASP A 90 3.71 1.01 -3.85
CA ASP A 90 4.03 -0.37 -3.43
C ASP A 90 5.43 -0.45 -2.80
N THR A 91 6.43 0.22 -3.40
CA THR A 91 7.79 0.31 -2.82
C THR A 91 7.76 1.02 -1.47
N ALA A 92 6.98 2.10 -1.34
CA ALA A 92 6.82 2.79 -0.07
C ALA A 92 6.16 1.89 1.00
N ALA A 93 5.15 1.11 0.63
CA ALA A 93 4.46 0.20 1.53
C ALA A 93 5.40 -0.90 2.04
N ALA A 94 6.16 -1.54 1.13
CA ALA A 94 7.17 -2.54 1.47
C ALA A 94 8.24 -1.95 2.42
N LEU A 95 8.79 -0.77 2.08
CA LEU A 95 9.78 -0.09 2.91
C LEU A 95 9.24 0.19 4.33
N ARG A 96 8.05 0.77 4.44
CA ARG A 96 7.47 1.11 5.75
C ARG A 96 7.15 -0.14 6.57
N ALA A 97 6.65 -1.20 5.93
CA ALA A 97 6.38 -2.48 6.59
C ALA A 97 7.66 -3.08 7.18
N ILE A 98 8.75 -3.10 6.42
CA ILE A 98 10.07 -3.57 6.89
C ILE A 98 10.57 -2.69 8.04
N GLU A 99 10.51 -1.37 7.91
CA GLU A 99 11.01 -0.46 8.93
C GLU A 99 10.25 -0.61 10.26
N ILE A 100 8.93 -0.76 10.24
CA ILE A 100 8.15 -0.96 11.48
C ILE A 100 8.21 -2.39 12.02
N GLY A 101 8.80 -3.33 11.27
CA GLY A 101 8.85 -4.75 11.63
C GLY A 101 7.49 -5.42 11.53
N ALA A 102 6.70 -5.09 10.50
CA ALA A 102 5.43 -5.75 10.25
C ALA A 102 5.62 -7.24 9.94
N GLU A 103 4.69 -8.07 10.42
CA GLU A 103 4.72 -9.52 10.19
C GLU A 103 4.22 -9.91 8.79
N VAL A 104 3.41 -9.06 8.18
CA VAL A 104 2.80 -9.30 6.86
C VAL A 104 2.43 -7.98 6.18
N LEU A 105 2.56 -7.94 4.86
CA LEU A 105 2.08 -6.84 4.02
C LEU A 105 0.74 -7.22 3.36
N LEU A 106 -0.32 -6.52 3.74
CA LEU A 106 -1.66 -6.70 3.17
C LEU A 106 -1.84 -5.82 1.92
N MET A 107 -2.05 -6.45 0.78
CA MET A 107 -2.23 -5.80 -0.53
C MET A 107 -3.68 -5.92 -0.99
N ALA A 108 -4.44 -4.87 -0.73
CA ALA A 108 -5.81 -4.71 -1.17
C ALA A 108 -5.86 -4.31 -2.67
N LYS A 109 -6.49 -5.14 -3.51
CA LYS A 109 -6.75 -4.85 -4.93
C LYS A 109 -8.25 -4.64 -5.16
N HIS A 110 -8.56 -3.79 -6.14
CA HIS A 110 -9.91 -3.64 -6.68
C HIS A 110 -10.06 -4.58 -7.89
N GLU A 111 -11.23 -5.20 -8.06
CA GLU A 111 -11.60 -6.08 -9.19
C GLU A 111 -10.88 -7.43 -9.30
N VAL A 112 -9.75 -7.62 -8.61
CA VAL A 112 -9.01 -8.89 -8.62
C VAL A 112 -8.81 -9.36 -7.18
N ASP A 113 -9.03 -10.65 -6.95
CA ASP A 113 -9.04 -11.27 -5.63
C ASP A 113 -7.79 -12.09 -5.31
N GLY A 114 -6.70 -11.90 -6.04
CA GLY A 114 -5.41 -12.55 -5.81
C GLY A 114 -4.42 -12.32 -6.96
N VAL A 115 -3.42 -13.18 -7.02
CA VAL A 115 -2.41 -13.20 -8.09
C VAL A 115 -2.80 -14.27 -9.10
N TYR A 116 -2.72 -13.92 -10.38
CA TYR A 116 -3.09 -14.79 -11.49
C TYR A 116 -1.92 -14.93 -12.47
N ASP A 117 -1.89 -16.03 -13.22
CA ASP A 117 -0.90 -16.28 -14.28
C ASP A 117 -1.07 -15.34 -15.50
N ALA A 118 -2.29 -14.85 -15.70
CA ALA A 118 -2.66 -13.86 -16.71
C ALA A 118 -3.67 -12.88 -16.13
N ASP A 119 -3.90 -11.75 -16.81
CA ASP A 119 -4.90 -10.76 -16.40
C ASP A 119 -6.32 -11.37 -16.50
N PRO A 120 -7.03 -11.61 -15.37
CA PRO A 120 -8.32 -12.29 -15.37
C PRO A 120 -9.43 -11.46 -16.02
N LEU A 121 -9.25 -10.14 -16.14
CA LEU A 121 -10.20 -9.27 -16.83
C LEU A 121 -10.09 -9.38 -18.35
N LYS A 122 -8.98 -9.91 -18.86
CA LYS A 122 -8.72 -10.06 -20.31
C LYS A 122 -8.70 -11.52 -20.75
N ASN A 123 -8.29 -12.42 -19.88
CA ASN A 123 -8.20 -13.84 -20.15
C ASN A 123 -9.13 -14.61 -19.19
N PRO A 124 -10.27 -15.15 -19.67
CA PRO A 124 -11.18 -15.93 -18.83
C PRO A 124 -10.57 -17.25 -18.35
N ASN A 125 -9.47 -17.72 -18.96
CA ASN A 125 -8.74 -18.92 -18.55
C ASN A 125 -7.62 -18.62 -17.53
N ALA A 126 -7.53 -17.39 -17.02
CA ALA A 126 -6.53 -17.04 -16.02
C ALA A 126 -6.70 -17.88 -14.76
N LYS A 127 -5.60 -18.45 -14.28
CA LYS A 127 -5.57 -19.28 -13.08
C LYS A 127 -5.02 -18.50 -11.90
N LYS A 128 -5.79 -18.50 -10.82
CA LYS A 128 -5.39 -17.92 -9.55
C LYS A 128 -4.39 -18.83 -8.84
N PHE A 129 -3.36 -18.24 -8.25
CA PHE A 129 -2.47 -18.93 -7.33
C PHE A 129 -3.04 -18.87 -5.91
N GLU A 130 -3.06 -19.97 -5.18
CA GLU A 130 -3.35 -19.94 -3.73
C GLU A 130 -2.14 -19.43 -2.95
N SER A 131 -0.95 -19.90 -3.33
CA SER A 131 0.34 -19.45 -2.81
C SER A 131 1.39 -19.42 -3.92
N ILE A 132 2.35 -18.51 -3.82
CA ILE A 132 3.50 -18.45 -4.73
C ILE A 132 4.75 -17.96 -4.00
N SER A 133 5.94 -18.40 -4.43
CA SER A 133 7.18 -17.86 -3.87
C SER A 133 7.46 -16.43 -4.37
N HIS A 134 8.12 -15.60 -3.57
CA HIS A 134 8.63 -14.29 -4.02
C HIS A 134 9.45 -14.41 -5.31
N SER A 135 10.31 -15.44 -5.36
CA SER A 135 11.21 -15.68 -6.49
C SER A 135 10.45 -16.05 -7.77
N ASP A 136 9.39 -16.86 -7.65
CA ASP A 136 8.60 -17.28 -8.81
C ASP A 136 7.69 -16.15 -9.29
N ALA A 137 7.12 -15.37 -8.37
CA ALA A 137 6.38 -14.15 -8.72
C ALA A 137 7.26 -13.17 -9.53
N LEU A 138 8.54 -13.02 -9.16
CA LEU A 138 9.51 -12.19 -9.88
C LEU A 138 9.89 -12.79 -11.25
N LYS A 139 10.22 -14.09 -11.30
CA LYS A 139 10.60 -14.80 -12.55
C LYS A 139 9.47 -14.77 -13.58
N LEU A 140 8.24 -15.04 -13.14
CA LEU A 140 7.04 -15.05 -13.97
C LEU A 140 6.50 -13.63 -14.27
N ARG A 141 7.12 -12.59 -13.69
CA ARG A 141 6.72 -11.18 -13.83
C ARG A 141 5.23 -10.97 -13.50
N LEU A 142 4.75 -11.65 -12.46
CA LEU A 142 3.36 -11.53 -12.04
C LEU A 142 3.09 -10.15 -11.48
N LYS A 143 1.90 -9.62 -11.72
CA LYS A 143 1.49 -8.28 -11.27
C LYS A 143 1.07 -8.24 -9.80
N VAL A 144 1.96 -8.65 -8.90
CA VAL A 144 1.77 -8.52 -7.45
C VAL A 144 1.93 -7.06 -7.04
N MET A 145 3.13 -6.56 -7.25
CA MET A 145 3.62 -5.18 -7.06
C MET A 145 4.73 -4.92 -8.07
N ASP A 146 5.30 -3.71 -8.08
CA ASP A 146 6.52 -3.48 -8.87
C ASP A 146 7.70 -4.35 -8.38
N ALA A 147 8.67 -4.58 -9.27
CA ALA A 147 9.78 -5.50 -9.03
C ALA A 147 10.68 -5.04 -7.86
N THR A 148 10.81 -3.74 -7.63
CA THR A 148 11.63 -3.18 -6.54
C THR A 148 10.98 -3.50 -5.20
N ALA A 149 9.67 -3.24 -5.07
CA ALA A 149 8.90 -3.59 -3.87
C ALA A 149 8.93 -5.10 -3.58
N LEU A 150 8.74 -5.94 -4.61
CA LEU A 150 8.74 -7.39 -4.45
C LEU A 150 10.12 -7.90 -4.00
N SER A 151 11.19 -7.34 -4.55
CA SER A 151 12.56 -7.71 -4.16
C SER A 151 12.86 -7.30 -2.72
N LEU A 152 12.42 -6.11 -2.28
CA LEU A 152 12.54 -5.68 -0.89
C LEU A 152 11.83 -6.65 0.07
N CYS A 153 10.60 -7.06 -0.26
CA CYS A 153 9.88 -8.06 0.55
C CYS A 153 10.61 -9.41 0.60
N MET A 154 11.16 -9.86 -0.54
CA MET A 154 11.93 -11.10 -0.63
C MET A 154 13.20 -11.07 0.23
N GLU A 155 13.99 -10.01 0.14
CA GLU A 155 15.25 -9.86 0.90
C GLU A 155 15.03 -9.86 2.41
N HIS A 156 13.87 -9.37 2.85
CA HIS A 156 13.49 -9.30 4.25
C HIS A 156 12.55 -10.42 4.70
N ASN A 157 12.25 -11.39 3.83
CA ASN A 157 11.26 -12.46 4.07
C ASN A 157 9.92 -11.94 4.60
N LEU A 158 9.45 -10.79 4.09
CA LEU A 158 8.17 -10.20 4.46
C LEU A 158 7.06 -10.83 3.62
N PRO A 159 6.15 -11.64 4.21
CA PRO A 159 5.05 -12.23 3.47
C PRO A 159 4.08 -11.17 2.97
N ILE A 160 3.45 -11.42 1.82
CA ILE A 160 2.46 -10.54 1.20
C ILE A 160 1.16 -11.32 1.03
N ILE A 161 0.02 -10.73 1.41
CA ILE A 161 -1.30 -11.30 1.14
C ILE A 161 -2.02 -10.36 0.16
N VAL A 162 -2.31 -10.85 -1.03
CA VAL A 162 -3.06 -10.12 -2.06
C VAL A 162 -4.51 -10.55 -2.03
N PHE A 163 -5.44 -9.63 -1.82
CA PHE A 163 -6.88 -9.94 -1.71
C PHE A 163 -7.77 -8.82 -2.27
N ASN A 164 -9.05 -9.14 -2.50
CA ASN A 164 -10.06 -8.18 -2.96
C ASN A 164 -10.64 -7.40 -1.78
N VAL A 165 -10.57 -6.07 -1.83
CA VAL A 165 -11.13 -5.18 -0.79
C VAL A 165 -12.65 -4.97 -0.88
N GLY A 166 -13.28 -5.42 -1.96
CA GLY A 166 -14.73 -5.29 -2.17
C GLY A 166 -15.58 -6.08 -1.19
N ASP A 167 -15.03 -7.12 -0.56
CA ASP A 167 -15.66 -7.81 0.57
C ASP A 167 -15.37 -7.03 1.86
N PRO A 168 -16.38 -6.49 2.57
CA PRO A 168 -16.18 -5.75 3.82
C PRO A 168 -15.47 -6.54 4.93
N GLN A 169 -15.51 -7.88 4.88
CA GLN A 169 -14.84 -8.75 5.86
C GLN A 169 -13.44 -9.19 5.44
N SER A 170 -12.98 -8.80 4.24
CA SER A 170 -11.69 -9.26 3.70
C SER A 170 -10.52 -8.98 4.63
N ILE A 171 -10.41 -7.76 5.17
CA ILE A 171 -9.31 -7.40 6.07
C ILE A 171 -9.36 -8.22 7.36
N VAL A 172 -10.56 -8.40 7.94
CA VAL A 172 -10.74 -9.17 9.18
C VAL A 172 -10.33 -10.62 8.97
N ARG A 173 -10.75 -11.22 7.85
CA ARG A 173 -10.42 -12.60 7.49
C ARG A 173 -8.94 -12.81 7.23
N ALA A 174 -8.29 -11.88 6.53
CA ALA A 174 -6.83 -11.92 6.33
C ALA A 174 -6.07 -11.89 7.66
N VAL A 175 -6.45 -11.00 8.58
CA VAL A 175 -5.80 -10.88 9.89
C VAL A 175 -6.13 -12.09 10.80
N ALA A 176 -7.29 -12.73 10.62
CA ALA A 176 -7.65 -13.97 11.31
C ALA A 176 -6.88 -15.21 10.81
N GLY A 177 -6.06 -15.08 9.76
CA GLY A 177 -5.30 -16.18 9.18
C GLY A 177 -6.12 -17.07 8.25
N GLU A 178 -7.30 -16.64 7.83
CA GLU A 178 -8.03 -17.34 6.77
C GLU A 178 -7.28 -17.21 5.44
N VAL A 179 -7.27 -18.29 4.67
CA VAL A 179 -6.69 -18.29 3.31
C VAL A 179 -7.60 -17.50 2.40
N ILE A 180 -7.36 -16.19 2.31
CA ILE A 180 -8.01 -15.31 1.36
C ILE A 180 -7.01 -14.82 0.32
N GLY A 181 -7.45 -14.86 -0.94
CA GLY A 181 -6.65 -14.40 -2.05
C GLY A 181 -5.43 -15.25 -2.34
N THR A 182 -4.25 -14.61 -2.40
CA THR A 182 -2.99 -15.29 -2.68
C THR A 182 -1.93 -14.88 -1.67
N ILE A 183 -1.22 -15.86 -1.12
CA ILE A 183 -0.09 -15.65 -0.22
C ILE A 183 1.21 -15.70 -1.02
N VAL A 184 2.00 -14.64 -0.95
CA VAL A 184 3.36 -14.59 -1.48
C VAL A 184 4.34 -14.69 -0.31
N THR A 185 5.18 -15.72 -0.32
CA THR A 185 6.15 -15.98 0.75
C THR A 185 7.45 -16.51 0.17
N SER A 186 8.52 -16.64 0.95
CA SER A 186 9.80 -17.18 0.47
C SER A 186 9.78 -18.70 0.34
#